data_AF-A0A954UH90-F1
#
_entry.id   AF-A0A954UH90-F1
#
_cell.length_a   1.000
_cell.length_b   1.000
_cell.length_c   1.000
_cell.angle_alpha   90.00
_cell.angle_beta   90.00
_cell.angle_gamma   90.00
#
_symmetry.space_group_name_H-M   'P 1'
#
loop_
_entity.id
_entity.type
_entity.pdbx_description
1 polymer ?
#
loop_
_entity_poly.entity_id
_entity_poly.type
_entity_poly.pdbx_seq_one_letter_code
_entity_poly.pdbx_strand_id
1 'polypeptide(L)' 'TPGDATNQAVLLPWSTATRKSDQEYWVVEIQPDRLRQAPRFDLTERKSWPGQWRGELSKYYGAKPTWEKPANYTG' A
#
# COMPACT_ATOMS: atom_id res chain seq x y z
N THR A 1 21.28 -3.20 -22.76
CA THR A 1 20.73 -4.44 -22.18
C THR A 1 19.47 -4.07 -21.43
N PRO A 2 18.30 -4.69 -21.66
CA PRO A 2 17.09 -4.33 -20.92
C PRO A 2 17.17 -4.98 -19.52
N GLY A 3 17.99 -4.41 -18.64
CA GLY A 3 18.20 -4.84 -17.26
C GLY A 3 17.86 -3.79 -16.20
N ASP A 4 17.53 -2.55 -16.61
CA ASP A 4 17.45 -1.40 -15.69
C ASP A 4 16.02 -0.91 -15.42
N ALA A 5 14.99 -1.68 -15.78
CA ALA A 5 13.64 -1.37 -15.34
C ALA A 5 13.51 -1.76 -13.87
N THR A 6 13.74 -0.83 -12.96
CA THR A 6 13.44 -0.99 -11.53
C THR A 6 12.01 -1.51 -11.39
N ASN A 7 11.86 -2.78 -10.97
CA ASN A 7 10.57 -3.41 -10.72
C ASN A 7 10.03 -2.93 -9.37
N GLN A 8 9.92 -1.61 -9.22
CA GLN A 8 9.58 -0.94 -7.96
C GLN A 8 8.16 -0.42 -7.99
N ALA A 9 7.42 -0.65 -6.91
CA ALA A 9 6.08 -0.13 -6.73
C ALA A 9 5.95 0.71 -5.45
N VAL A 10 5.01 1.65 -5.48
CA VAL A 10 4.46 2.24 -4.27
C VAL A 10 3.24 1.42 -3.87
N LEU A 11 3.16 1.06 -2.60
CA LEU A 11 2.02 0.34 -2.05
C LEU A 11 1.08 1.32 -1.34
N LEU A 12 -0.22 1.13 -1.54
CA LEU A 12 -1.27 1.96 -0.97
C LEU A 12 -2.18 1.11 -0.08
N PRO A 13 -2.55 1.57 1.13
CA PRO A 13 -3.58 0.92 1.92
C PRO A 13 -4.93 0.98 1.22
N TRP A 14 -5.75 -0.07 1.32
CA TRP A 14 -7.11 -0.05 0.76
C TRP A 14 -7.99 1.07 1.33
N SER A 15 -7.72 1.51 2.56
CA SER A 15 -8.42 2.63 3.18
C SER A 15 -8.22 3.98 2.46
N THR A 16 -7.23 4.10 1.57
CA THR A 16 -7.01 5.31 0.77
C THR A 16 -7.70 5.26 -0.59
N ALA A 17 -8.35 4.15 -0.94
CA ALA A 17 -8.97 3.93 -2.23
C ALA A 17 -10.49 3.85 -2.08
N THR A 18 -11.20 4.70 -2.82
CA THR A 18 -12.66 4.68 -2.91
C THR A 18 -13.06 4.14 -4.27
N ARG A 19 -13.81 3.03 -4.27
CA ARG A 19 -14.41 2.51 -5.51
C ARG A 19 -15.52 3.46 -5.93
N LYS A 20 -15.50 3.93 -7.18
CA LYS A 20 -16.67 4.60 -7.77
C LYS A 20 -17.59 3.52 -8.30
N SER A 21 -18.75 3.33 -7.66
CA SER A 21 -19.64 2.18 -7.91
C SER A 21 -20.24 2.16 -9.32
N ASP A 22 -20.21 3.31 -9.99
CA ASP A 22 -20.69 3.55 -11.34
C ASP A 22 -19.60 3.39 -12.42
N GLN A 23 -18.32 3.24 -12.04
CA GLN A 23 -17.20 3.28 -12.99
C GLN A 23 -16.14 2.21 -12.63
N GLU A 24 -15.49 1.59 -13.62
CA GLU A 24 -14.50 0.53 -13.41
C GLU A 24 -13.13 1.05 -12.94
N TYR A 25 -13.11 2.06 -12.07
CA TYR A 25 -11.88 2.60 -11.49
C TYR A 25 -12.00 2.92 -9.99
N TRP A 26 -10.82 3.07 -9.39
CA TRP A 26 -10.65 3.49 -8.01
C TRP A 26 -10.12 4.92 -7.97
N VAL A 27 -10.71 5.74 -7.11
CA VAL A 27 -10.18 7.06 -6.81
C VAL A 27 -9.29 6.94 -5.58
N VAL A 28 -8.06 7.41 -5.71
CA VAL A 28 -7.09 7.47 -4.61
C VAL A 28 -6.95 8.92 -4.20
N GLU A 29 -7.37 9.25 -2.98
CA GLU A 29 -7.31 10.61 -2.45
C GLU A 29 -6.02 10.81 -1.65
N ILE A 30 -4.89 10.82 -2.35
CA ILE A 30 -3.56 11.06 -1.77
C ILE A 30 -2.95 12.31 -2.40
N GLN A 31 -2.43 13.20 -1.56
CA GLN A 31 -1.71 14.38 -2.03
C GLN A 31 -0.52 13.96 -2.91
N PRO A 32 -0.32 14.56 -4.10
CA PRO A 32 0.73 14.15 -5.03
C PRO A 32 2.13 14.07 -4.42
N ASP A 33 2.48 15.03 -3.56
CA ASP A 33 3.79 15.06 -2.89
C ASP A 33 3.96 13.90 -1.91
N ARG A 34 2.87 13.49 -1.24
CA ARG A 34 2.88 12.32 -0.37
C ARG A 34 3.06 11.02 -1.17
N LEU A 35 2.54 10.94 -2.40
CA LEU A 35 2.78 9.79 -3.26
C LEU A 35 4.23 9.75 -3.75
N ARG A 36 4.83 10.91 -4.06
CA ARG A 36 6.23 11.01 -4.51
C ARG A 36 7.23 10.63 -3.42
N GLN A 37 6.91 10.93 -2.16
CA GLN A 37 7.74 10.62 -0.99
C GLN A 37 7.46 9.23 -0.41
N ALA A 38 6.50 8.49 -0.97
CA ALA A 38 6.13 7.19 -0.45
C ALA A 38 7.29 6.18 -0.58
N PRO A 39 7.46 5.28 0.41
CA PRO A 39 8.41 4.17 0.30
C PRO A 39 8.17 3.37 -0.98
N ARG A 40 9.26 3.05 -1.68
CA ARG A 40 9.24 2.21 -2.88
C ARG A 40 9.73 0.82 -2.52
N PHE A 41 9.06 -0.20 -3.05
CA PHE A 41 9.34 -1.60 -2.76
C PHE A 41 9.72 -2.32 -4.03
N ASP A 42 10.83 -3.06 -3.98
CA ASP A 42 11.23 -3.95 -5.07
C ASP A 42 10.32 -5.19 -5.11
N LEU A 43 9.63 -5.35 -6.22
CA LEU A 43 8.70 -6.46 -6.48
C LEU A 43 9.41 -7.77 -6.80
N THR A 44 10.71 -7.76 -7.14
CA THR A 44 11.50 -8.99 -7.30
C THR A 44 11.70 -9.71 -5.98
N GLU A 45 11.75 -8.97 -4.87
CA GLU A 45 11.90 -9.49 -3.51
C GLU A 45 10.56 -9.87 -2.86
N ARG A 46 9.46 -9.94 -3.63
CA ARG A 46 8.11 -10.17 -3.10
C ARG A 46 7.94 -11.42 -2.25
N LYS A 47 8.76 -12.46 -2.50
CA LYS A 47 8.76 -13.70 -1.71
C LYS A 47 9.39 -13.53 -0.33
N SER A 48 10.24 -12.52 -0.16
CA SER A 48 11.00 -12.22 1.06
C SER A 48 10.29 -11.23 1.97
N TRP A 49 9.25 -10.54 1.48
CA TRP A 49 8.58 -9.42 2.14
C TRP A 49 8.05 -9.78 3.54
N PRO A 50 8.79 -9.44 4.63
CA PRO A 50 8.35 -9.69 5.99
C PRO A 50 7.28 -8.65 6.37
N GLY A 51 6.64 -8.78 7.54
CA GLY A 51 5.70 -7.79 8.08
C GLY A 51 6.26 -6.35 8.26
N GLN A 52 7.51 -6.09 7.89
CA GLN A 52 8.17 -4.80 7.98
C GLN A 52 7.51 -3.73 7.11
N TRP A 53 7.25 -4.01 5.82
CA TRP A 53 6.59 -3.04 4.93
C TRP A 53 5.19 -2.68 5.44
N ARG A 54 4.50 -3.62 6.10
CA ARG A 54 3.18 -3.38 6.70
C ARG A 54 3.25 -2.33 7.81
N GLY A 55 4.25 -2.43 8.69
CA GLY A 55 4.50 -1.43 9.72
C GLY A 55 4.90 -0.08 9.13
N GLU A 56 5.79 -0.08 8.14
CA GLU A 56 6.24 1.14 7.44
C GLU A 56 5.09 1.85 6.71
N LEU A 57 4.24 1.11 5.99
CA LEU A 57 3.06 1.67 5.32
C LEU A 57 2.02 2.18 6.31
N SER A 58 1.74 1.41 7.38
CA SER A 58 0.78 1.82 8.41
C SER A 58 1.24 3.12 9.08
N LYS A 59 2.53 3.23 9.39
CA LYS A 59 3.14 4.45 9.95
C LYS A 59 3.12 5.61 8.95
N TYR A 60 3.47 5.37 7.69
CA TYR A 60 3.55 6.41 6.67
C TYR A 60 2.17 6.97 6.28
N TYR A 61 1.19 6.11 6.09
CA TYR A 61 -0.16 6.50 5.69
C TYR A 61 -1.09 6.79 6.87
N GLY A 62 -0.70 6.43 8.10
CA GLY A 62 -1.60 6.47 9.27
C GLY A 62 -2.75 5.46 9.16
N ALA A 63 -2.57 4.42 8.35
CA ALA A 63 -3.59 3.42 8.09
C ALA A 63 -3.57 2.35 9.19
N LYS A 64 -4.76 1.99 9.71
CA LYS A 64 -4.86 0.83 10.60
C LYS A 64 -4.63 -0.46 9.81
N PRO A 65 -3.81 -1.39 10.31
CA PRO A 65 -3.65 -2.72 9.73
C PRO A 65 -5.00 -3.41 9.52
N THR A 66 -5.35 -3.76 8.28
CA THR A 66 -6.62 -4.45 8.00
C THR A 66 -6.65 -5.91 8.46
N TRP A 67 -5.49 -6.47 8.83
CA TRP A 67 -5.33 -7.81 9.40
C TRP A 67 -5.27 -7.82 10.93
N GLU A 68 -5.21 -6.65 11.59
CA GLU A 68 -5.49 -6.59 13.02
C GLU A 68 -6.99 -6.78 13.20
N LYS A 69 -7.38 -7.94 13.74
CA LYS A 69 -8.76 -8.14 14.18
C LYS A 69 -9.10 -7.00 15.14
N PRO A 70 -10.22 -6.29 14.97
CA PRO A 70 -10.64 -5.33 15.98
C PRO A 70 -10.75 -6.06 17.32
N ALA A 71 -10.44 -5.38 18.42
CA ALA A 71 -10.39 -5.97 19.77
C ALA A 71 -11.67 -6.72 20.19
N ASN A 72 -12.75 -6.54 19.44
CA ASN A 72 -14.09 -7.07 19.69
C ASN A 72 -14.44 -8.25 18.75
N TYR A 73 -13.49 -8.79 17.97
CA TYR A 73 -13.74 -9.91 17.07
C TYR A 73 -13.76 -11.24 17.84
N THR A 74 -14.88 -11.55 18.50
CA THR A 74 -15.19 -12.90 19.00
C THR A 74 -15.60 -13.76 17.81
N GLY A 75 -14.68 -14.61 17.34
CA GLY A 75 -14.96 -15.64 16.34
C GLY A 75 -15.72 -16.81 16.92
#